data_AF-A0A401G8G5-F1
#
_entry.id   AF-A0A401G8G5-F1
#
_cell.length_a   1.000
_cell.length_b   1.000
_cell.length_c   1.000
_cell.angle_alpha   90.00
_cell.angle_beta   90.00
_cell.angle_gamma   90.00
#
_symmetry.space_group_name_H-M   'P 1'
#
loop_
_entity.id
_entity.type
_entity.pdbx_description
1 polymer ?
#
loop_
_entity_poly.entity_id
_entity_poly.type
_entity_poly.pdbx_seq_one_letter_code
_entity_poly.pdbx_strand_id
1 'polypeptide(L)'
;MFEFTGASAMLFLPRELAERILIFCHPRDVSNFAQTCRGAHDLVYKSKDQYLWRELFLELPFDDLRKAVLPFGAKKVDFDWKMELQRRIEAEKVAQSAIEGPDFTRALQTFMSVIETALPATATPGTDSTNLLWLDGVLQKCAFHYFLVPSSERQLHGRLRAYLALWHENGDTDESRRRLNVLRRTSRCYVYDLRKYEEETLWGPYVVGEKGIKVNWEHMEHIVTVVAMKLRELPLLALQIYGYPVPGLGGLRAYSAPHSFSRKAHDWAGVSGVWRRFVCFMDYRDLFAFNFSSSRNGARDPSFFGENYQEAIRPVELHLEVVDPEDGADAETITDYPPLFFKGFSRGSHSGEAAVEGSVRFLSDGCIRWFFVTKYDGLTQWSAEGVQLGNVCSMAGVAGIWTGAFHEEADPAGPFWMWKAHSALPFYHN
;
A
#
# COMPACT_ATOMS: atom_id res chain seq x y z
N MET A 1 25.24 56.52 26.19
CA MET A 1 24.23 56.31 25.13
C MET A 1 24.88 55.34 24.16
N PHE A 2 24.65 54.03 24.33
CA PHE A 2 25.26 53.02 23.45
C PHE A 2 24.46 52.98 22.16
N GLU A 3 25.09 53.38 21.05
CA GLU A 3 24.57 53.14 19.71
C GLU A 3 24.51 51.64 19.46
N PHE A 4 23.32 51.04 19.61
CA PHE A 4 23.01 49.78 18.96
C PHE A 4 22.90 50.05 17.46
N THR A 5 24.03 50.03 16.77
CA THR A 5 24.06 49.82 15.33
C THR A 5 23.33 48.50 15.04
N GLY A 6 22.51 48.47 13.97
CA GLY A 6 21.49 47.46 13.67
C GLY A 6 21.97 46.01 13.43
N ALA A 7 22.79 45.47 14.32
CA ALA A 7 23.08 44.06 14.44
C ALA A 7 21.86 43.38 15.10
N SER A 8 21.29 42.40 14.40
CA SER A 8 20.08 41.69 14.83
C SER A 8 20.28 41.08 16.22
N ALA A 9 19.43 41.45 17.20
CA ALA A 9 19.51 41.01 18.59
C ALA A 9 19.55 39.48 18.75
N MET A 10 18.95 38.75 17.80
CA MET A 10 18.99 37.29 17.70
C MET A 10 20.40 36.71 17.56
N LEU A 11 21.31 37.40 16.87
CA LEU A 11 22.68 36.92 16.64
C LEU A 11 23.59 37.07 17.87
N PHE A 12 23.16 37.81 18.89
CA PHE A 12 23.87 37.96 20.16
C PHE A 12 23.43 36.93 21.21
N LEU A 13 22.36 36.18 20.94
CA LEU A 13 21.96 35.09 21.81
C LEU A 13 22.96 33.92 21.69
N PRO A 14 23.20 33.18 22.79
CA PRO A 14 23.77 31.84 22.71
C PRO A 14 23.04 31.00 21.65
N ARG A 15 23.80 30.21 20.90
CA ARG A 15 23.31 29.41 19.77
C ARG A 15 22.09 28.58 20.16
N GLU A 16 22.14 27.95 21.33
CA GLU A 16 21.13 27.05 21.87
C GLU A 16 19.81 27.80 22.13
N LEU A 17 19.87 29.06 22.55
CA LEU A 17 18.68 29.89 22.74
C LEU A 17 18.09 30.35 21.41
N ALA A 18 18.93 30.71 20.44
CA ALA A 18 18.47 31.06 19.11
C ALA A 18 17.79 29.86 18.42
N GLU A 19 18.39 28.67 18.50
CA GLU A 19 17.79 27.43 17.99
C GLU A 19 16.47 27.11 18.69
N ARG A 20 16.42 27.26 20.03
CA ARG A 20 15.17 27.04 20.79
C ARG A 20 14.04 27.99 20.40
N ILE A 21 14.35 29.24 20.05
CA ILE A 21 13.35 30.19 19.53
C ILE A 21 12.87 29.72 18.15
N LEU A 22 13.78 29.33 17.27
CA LEU A 22 13.45 28.89 15.91
C LEU A 22 12.60 27.63 15.88
N ILE A 23 12.71 26.74 16.86
CA ILE A 23 11.88 25.53 17.00
C ILE A 23 10.37 25.87 17.08
N PHE A 24 10.00 27.04 17.60
CA PHE A 24 8.60 27.50 17.65
C PHE A 24 8.10 28.14 16.35
N CYS A 25 8.96 28.25 15.32
CA CYS A 25 8.60 28.81 14.03
C CYS A 25 8.28 27.71 13.01
N HIS A 26 7.42 28.01 12.03
CA HIS A 26 7.23 27.11 10.91
C HIS A 26 8.54 27.02 10.08
N PRO A 27 8.91 25.87 9.50
CA PRO A 27 10.20 25.74 8.79
C PRO A 27 10.36 26.69 7.60
N ARG A 28 9.25 27.12 6.99
CA ARG A 28 9.28 28.16 5.95
C ARG A 28 9.78 29.50 6.52
N ASP A 29 9.38 29.85 7.74
CA ASP A 29 9.85 31.06 8.42
C ASP A 29 11.30 30.92 8.87
N VAL A 30 11.72 29.73 9.31
CA VAL A 30 13.14 29.44 9.61
C VAL A 30 14.00 29.60 8.34
N SER A 31 13.51 29.14 7.20
CA SER A 31 14.18 29.33 5.91
C SER A 31 14.24 30.81 5.49
N ASN A 32 13.16 31.59 5.72
CA ASN A 32 13.16 33.03 5.48
C ASN A 32 14.15 33.75 6.40
N PHE A 33 14.19 33.39 7.69
CA PHE A 33 15.16 33.91 8.66
C PHE A 33 16.60 33.65 8.23
N ALA A 34 16.90 32.44 7.76
CA ALA A 34 18.24 32.08 7.28
C ALA A 34 18.70 32.93 6.08
N GLN A 35 17.78 33.49 5.30
CA GLN A 35 18.08 34.37 4.16
C GLN A 35 18.37 35.83 4.58
N THR A 36 18.12 36.20 5.83
CA THR A 36 18.29 37.60 6.28
C THR A 36 19.75 38.03 6.39
N CYS A 37 20.66 37.13 6.78
CA CYS A 37 22.09 37.42 6.88
C CYS A 37 22.93 36.13 6.95
N ARG A 38 24.27 36.27 6.75
CA ARG A 38 25.21 35.15 6.82
C ARG A 38 25.22 34.44 8.17
N GLY A 39 25.09 35.17 9.28
CA GLY A 39 25.04 34.59 10.63
C GLY A 39 23.81 33.69 10.83
N ALA A 40 22.63 34.14 10.39
CA ALA A 40 21.40 33.36 10.42
C ALA A 40 21.49 32.12 9.51
N HIS A 41 22.07 32.28 8.32
CA HIS A 41 22.31 31.16 7.41
C HIS A 41 23.22 30.10 8.05
N ASP A 42 24.33 30.52 8.67
CA ASP A 42 25.30 29.60 9.28
C ASP A 42 24.72 28.92 10.53
N LEU A 43 23.88 29.62 11.31
CA LEU A 43 23.14 29.06 12.43
C LEU A 43 22.24 27.89 11.98
N VAL A 44 21.45 28.10 10.91
CA VAL A 44 20.43 27.15 10.45
C VAL A 44 21.03 26.02 9.59
N TYR A 45 21.90 26.34 8.64
CA TYR A 45 22.36 25.40 7.60
C TYR A 45 23.77 24.87 7.80
N LYS A 46 24.60 25.49 8.65
CA LYS A 46 25.99 25.06 8.91
C LYS A 46 26.22 24.59 10.34
N SER A 47 25.16 24.15 11.04
CA SER A 47 25.34 23.41 12.30
C SER A 47 26.09 22.11 12.07
N LYS A 48 26.86 21.69 13.07
CA LYS A 48 27.57 20.40 13.05
C LYS A 48 26.65 19.23 13.41
N ASP A 49 25.57 19.51 14.12
CA ASP A 49 24.52 18.55 14.47
C ASP A 49 23.23 18.81 13.67
N GLN A 50 22.27 17.92 13.83
CA GLN A 50 20.93 18.05 13.25
C GLN A 50 19.87 18.39 14.30
N TYR A 51 20.25 18.96 15.45
CA TYR A 51 19.33 19.21 16.56
C TYR A 51 18.14 20.07 16.12
N LEU A 52 18.41 21.27 15.58
CA LEU A 52 17.37 22.19 15.12
C LEU A 52 16.42 21.53 14.11
N TRP A 53 16.95 20.80 13.12
CA TRP A 53 16.15 20.15 12.09
C TRP A 53 15.28 19.01 12.63
N ARG A 54 15.82 18.21 13.56
CA ARG A 54 15.06 17.15 14.23
C ARG A 54 13.94 17.74 15.07
N GLU A 55 14.22 18.74 15.89
CA GLU A 55 13.20 19.34 16.74
C GLU A 55 12.12 20.04 15.88
N LEU A 56 12.50 20.77 14.82
CA LEU A 56 11.52 21.33 13.87
C LEU A 56 10.63 20.27 13.22
N PHE A 57 11.20 19.10 12.91
CA PHE A 57 10.46 17.98 12.35
C PHE A 57 9.46 17.42 13.38
N LEU A 58 9.87 17.25 14.63
CA LEU A 58 9.03 16.70 15.69
C LEU A 58 7.95 17.69 16.16
N GLU A 59 8.20 19.00 16.11
CA GLU A 59 7.20 20.04 16.40
C GLU A 59 6.17 20.20 15.26
N LEU A 60 6.49 19.76 14.05
CA LEU A 60 5.56 19.70 12.91
C LEU A 60 4.73 18.42 12.90
N PRO A 61 4.05 18.16 14.02
CA PRO A 61 3.86 16.85 14.64
C PRO A 61 4.10 15.67 13.68
N PHE A 62 5.34 15.41 13.25
CA PHE A 62 5.65 14.23 12.46
C PHE A 62 6.07 13.09 13.38
N ASP A 63 5.86 11.87 12.93
CA ASP A 63 6.24 10.68 13.67
C ASP A 63 7.76 10.65 13.90
N ASP A 64 8.20 10.30 15.11
CA ASP A 64 9.62 10.08 15.37
C ASP A 64 10.15 8.88 14.57
N LEU A 65 10.86 9.17 13.47
CA LEU A 65 11.38 8.18 12.52
C LEU A 65 12.24 7.09 13.17
N ARG A 66 12.84 7.37 14.33
CA ARG A 66 13.65 6.39 15.09
C ARG A 66 12.81 5.25 15.67
N LYS A 67 11.49 5.43 15.76
CA LYS A 67 10.52 4.45 16.25
C LYS A 67 9.75 3.75 15.12
N ALA A 68 10.04 4.07 13.86
CA ALA A 68 9.44 3.40 12.71
C ALA A 68 9.94 1.95 12.58
N VAL A 69 9.12 1.09 11.99
CA VAL A 69 9.53 -0.26 11.58
C VAL A 69 10.24 -0.14 10.24
N LEU A 70 11.54 -0.42 10.23
CA LEU A 70 12.36 -0.25 9.04
C LEU A 70 11.99 -1.27 7.95
N PRO A 71 11.96 -0.86 6.67
CA PRO A 71 11.80 -1.78 5.55
C PRO A 71 12.89 -2.87 5.52
N PHE A 72 12.61 -3.97 4.83
CA PHE A 72 13.56 -5.07 4.62
C PHE A 72 14.93 -4.56 4.15
N GLY A 73 15.99 -4.95 4.86
CA GLY A 73 17.38 -4.61 4.53
C GLY A 73 17.83 -3.20 4.93
N ALA A 74 16.94 -2.34 5.45
CA ALA A 74 17.32 -1.03 5.95
C ALA A 74 17.94 -1.14 7.35
N LYS A 75 19.19 -0.69 7.51
CA LYS A 75 19.82 -0.54 8.82
C LYS A 75 19.21 0.66 9.55
N LYS A 76 19.26 0.68 10.89
CA LYS A 76 19.06 1.93 11.65
C LYS A 76 20.14 2.92 11.24
N VAL A 77 19.81 3.81 10.32
CA VAL A 77 20.68 4.90 9.85
C VAL A 77 20.35 6.15 10.68
N ASP A 78 21.36 6.98 10.92
CA ASP A 78 21.13 8.36 11.36
C ASP A 78 20.35 9.09 10.27
N PHE A 79 19.07 9.36 10.53
CA PHE A 79 18.21 10.08 9.59
C PHE A 79 18.77 11.48 9.29
N ASP A 80 18.78 11.87 8.02
CA ASP A 80 18.97 13.26 7.62
C ASP A 80 17.66 14.03 7.83
N TRP A 81 17.46 14.50 9.07
CA TRP A 81 16.28 15.25 9.49
C TRP A 81 16.05 16.50 8.66
N LYS A 82 17.13 17.16 8.23
CA LYS A 82 17.02 18.32 7.34
C LYS A 82 16.39 17.91 6.01
N MET A 83 16.95 16.89 5.36
CA MET A 83 16.45 16.38 4.09
C MET A 83 15.00 15.88 4.22
N GLU A 84 14.71 15.13 5.28
CA GLU A 84 13.37 14.61 5.58
C GLU A 84 12.33 15.71 5.77
N LEU A 85 12.67 16.77 6.49
CA LEU A 85 11.77 17.89 6.66
C LEU A 85 11.56 18.64 5.34
N GLN A 86 12.64 18.97 4.64
CA GLN A 86 12.58 19.74 3.40
C GLN A 86 11.75 19.03 2.34
N ARG A 87 12.00 17.74 2.09
CA ARG A 87 11.27 17.00 1.06
C ARG A 87 9.77 16.87 1.36
N ARG A 88 9.36 16.78 2.64
CA ARG A 88 7.93 16.73 3.03
C ARG A 88 7.24 18.06 2.78
N ILE A 89 7.87 19.18 3.18
CA ILE A 89 7.33 20.53 2.94
C ILE A 89 7.28 20.84 1.43
N GLU A 90 8.28 20.39 0.66
CA GLU A 90 8.29 20.49 -0.80
C GLU A 90 7.18 19.64 -1.43
N ALA A 91 7.02 18.39 -1.02
CA ALA A 91 5.99 17.48 -1.53
C ALA A 91 4.57 18.01 -1.28
N GLU A 92 4.31 18.60 -0.11
CA GLU A 92 3.04 19.28 0.18
C GLU A 92 2.79 20.43 -0.81
N LYS A 93 3.81 21.26 -1.08
CA LYS A 93 3.69 22.37 -2.03
C LYS A 93 3.42 21.86 -3.44
N VAL A 94 4.10 20.79 -3.85
CA VAL A 94 3.90 20.18 -5.17
C VAL A 94 2.48 19.62 -5.30
N ALA A 95 1.97 18.88 -4.29
CA ALA A 95 0.61 18.34 -4.31
C ALA A 95 -0.49 19.41 -4.41
N GLN A 96 -0.26 20.59 -3.83
CA GLN A 96 -1.18 21.73 -3.89
C GLN A 96 -1.09 22.52 -5.21
N SER A 97 -0.20 22.12 -6.12
CA SER A 97 0.07 22.80 -7.38
C SER A 97 -0.14 21.86 -8.57
N ALA A 98 -0.33 22.41 -9.76
CA ALA A 98 -0.39 21.63 -11.00
C ALA A 98 1.03 21.32 -11.55
N ILE A 99 2.03 21.14 -10.68
CA ILE A 99 3.42 20.88 -11.09
C ILE A 99 3.55 19.42 -11.50
N GLU A 100 4.05 19.18 -12.71
CA GLU A 100 4.32 17.85 -13.28
C GLU A 100 5.84 17.59 -13.40
N GLY A 101 6.21 16.33 -13.63
CA GLY A 101 7.59 15.95 -13.94
C GLY A 101 8.44 15.63 -12.70
N PRO A 102 9.76 15.89 -12.72
CA PRO A 102 10.70 15.41 -11.69
C PRO A 102 10.32 15.81 -10.26
N ASP A 103 9.70 16.98 -10.08
CA ASP A 103 9.23 17.46 -8.77
C ASP A 103 8.07 16.61 -8.25
N PHE A 104 7.14 16.23 -9.12
CA PHE A 104 6.04 15.33 -8.77
C PHE A 104 6.54 13.91 -8.49
N THR A 105 7.50 13.41 -9.27
CA THR A 105 8.18 12.14 -8.95
C THR A 105 8.78 12.15 -7.54
N ARG A 106 9.49 13.22 -7.16
CA ARG A 106 10.06 13.39 -5.81
C ARG A 106 8.99 13.49 -4.72
N ALA A 107 7.86 14.14 -5.02
CA ALA A 107 6.72 14.20 -4.10
C ALA A 107 6.12 12.81 -3.87
N LEU A 108 5.91 12.01 -4.93
CA LEU A 108 5.42 10.63 -4.81
C LEU A 108 6.38 9.75 -4.00
N GLN A 109 7.69 9.85 -4.23
CA GLN A 109 8.70 9.15 -3.42
C GLN A 109 8.63 9.55 -1.94
N THR A 110 8.38 10.83 -1.68
CA THR A 110 8.20 11.35 -0.32
C THR A 110 6.94 10.77 0.32
N PHE A 111 5.81 10.72 -0.39
CA PHE A 111 4.58 10.10 0.12
C PHE A 111 4.77 8.62 0.44
N MET A 112 5.43 7.86 -0.44
CA MET A 112 5.74 6.45 -0.16
C MET A 112 6.58 6.29 1.10
N SER A 113 7.62 7.11 1.25
CA SER A 113 8.48 7.04 2.42
C SER A 113 7.77 7.48 3.71
N VAL A 114 6.83 8.42 3.64
CA VAL A 114 5.97 8.80 4.78
C VAL A 114 5.10 7.63 5.23
N ILE A 115 4.56 6.85 4.28
CA ILE A 115 3.80 5.62 4.58
C ILE A 115 4.69 4.54 5.19
N GLU A 116 5.87 4.31 4.60
CA GLU A 116 6.82 3.28 5.05
C GLU A 116 7.40 3.60 6.44
N THR A 117 7.55 4.89 6.77
CA THR A 117 8.08 5.36 8.06
C THR A 117 7.01 5.76 9.07
N ALA A 118 5.74 5.49 8.78
CA ALA A 118 4.66 5.69 9.74
C ALA A 118 4.89 4.85 11.00
N LEU A 119 4.58 5.39 12.18
CA LEU A 119 4.72 4.62 13.42
C LEU A 119 3.90 3.34 13.35
N PRO A 120 4.43 2.23 13.88
CA PRO A 120 3.66 0.99 13.99
C PRO A 120 2.37 1.24 14.79
N ALA A 121 1.35 0.45 14.52
CA ALA A 121 0.19 0.37 15.40
C ALA A 121 0.63 -0.05 16.81
N THR A 122 -0.14 0.34 17.81
CA THR A 122 0.07 -0.07 19.20
C THR A 122 -1.11 -0.93 19.65
N ALA A 123 -0.93 -1.71 20.73
CA ALA A 123 -2.01 -2.51 21.31
C ALA A 123 -3.16 -1.63 21.86
N THR A 124 -2.88 -0.36 22.12
CA THR A 124 -3.87 0.63 22.56
C THR A 124 -4.55 1.28 21.35
N PRO A 125 -5.89 1.13 21.19
CA PRO A 125 -6.63 1.82 20.14
C PRO A 125 -6.48 3.35 20.23
N GLY A 126 -6.39 4.03 19.09
CA GLY A 126 -6.49 5.50 19.02
C GLY A 126 -5.17 6.28 18.89
N THR A 127 -3.99 5.62 18.90
CA THR A 127 -2.74 6.30 18.50
C THR A 127 -2.59 6.25 16.99
N ASP A 128 -3.07 7.29 16.31
CA ASP A 128 -2.85 7.48 14.87
C ASP A 128 -1.40 7.92 14.58
N SER A 129 -0.91 7.56 13.40
CA SER A 129 0.37 8.05 12.90
C SER A 129 0.17 9.47 12.41
N THR A 130 0.92 10.42 12.97
CA THR A 130 0.77 11.82 12.57
C THR A 130 1.35 12.08 11.18
N ASN A 131 2.33 11.26 10.75
CA ASN A 131 2.76 11.18 9.35
C ASN A 131 1.59 10.91 8.41
N LEU A 132 0.75 9.92 8.74
CA LEU A 132 -0.37 9.53 7.90
C LEU A 132 -1.52 10.53 7.96
N LEU A 133 -1.75 11.17 9.13
CA LEU A 133 -2.72 12.26 9.25
C LEU A 133 -2.34 13.46 8.39
N TRP A 134 -1.06 13.86 8.41
CA TRP A 134 -0.55 14.90 7.52
C TRP A 134 -0.72 14.49 6.06
N LEU A 135 -0.31 13.27 5.70
CA LEU A 135 -0.36 12.80 4.32
C LEU A 135 -1.80 12.75 3.79
N ASP A 136 -2.75 12.22 4.57
CA ASP A 136 -4.17 12.20 4.21
C ASP A 136 -4.68 13.62 3.92
N GLY A 137 -4.34 14.59 4.77
CA GLY A 137 -4.69 16.01 4.55
C GLY A 137 -4.05 16.64 3.31
N VAL A 138 -2.85 16.21 2.91
CA VAL A 138 -2.20 16.62 1.67
C VAL A 138 -2.89 15.98 0.46
N LEU A 139 -3.16 14.68 0.50
CA LEU A 139 -3.73 13.92 -0.61
C LEU A 139 -5.18 14.30 -0.90
N GLN A 140 -5.98 14.65 0.12
CA GLN A 140 -7.34 15.17 -0.07
C GLN A 140 -7.38 16.46 -0.90
N LYS A 141 -6.30 17.25 -0.86
CA LYS A 141 -6.18 18.52 -1.60
C LYS A 141 -5.43 18.35 -2.92
N CYS A 142 -4.89 17.17 -3.19
CA CYS A 142 -4.06 16.92 -4.34
C CYS A 142 -4.90 16.80 -5.61
N ALA A 143 -4.52 17.54 -6.66
CA ALA A 143 -5.14 17.43 -7.97
C ALA A 143 -4.54 16.23 -8.74
N PHE A 144 -4.93 15.01 -8.39
CA PHE A 144 -4.46 13.82 -9.13
C PHE A 144 -5.04 13.79 -10.55
N HIS A 145 -4.18 13.88 -11.56
CA HIS A 145 -4.55 13.60 -12.95
C HIS A 145 -4.56 12.09 -13.19
N TYR A 146 -5.74 11.49 -13.13
CA TYR A 146 -5.92 10.03 -13.19
C TYR A 146 -5.43 9.36 -14.49
N PHE A 147 -5.34 10.10 -15.59
CA PHE A 147 -5.21 9.54 -16.94
C PHE A 147 -3.95 9.99 -17.69
N LEU A 148 -3.15 10.89 -17.13
CA LEU A 148 -1.97 11.47 -17.77
C LEU A 148 -0.74 11.33 -16.86
N VAL A 149 -0.39 10.08 -16.54
CA VAL A 149 0.81 9.79 -15.73
C VAL A 149 1.95 9.33 -16.66
N PRO A 150 3.06 10.08 -16.75
CA PRO A 150 4.25 9.68 -17.48
C PRO A 150 4.74 8.28 -17.05
N SER A 151 5.32 7.53 -18.00
CA SER A 151 5.76 6.14 -17.75
C SER A 151 6.73 5.99 -16.58
N SER A 152 7.56 7.01 -16.32
CA SER A 152 8.51 7.04 -15.19
C SER A 152 7.82 7.06 -13.81
N GLU A 153 6.58 7.55 -13.74
CA GLU A 153 5.85 7.78 -12.49
C GLU A 153 4.78 6.73 -12.21
N ARG A 154 4.38 5.96 -13.23
CA ARG A 154 3.26 5.00 -13.16
C ARG A 154 3.35 4.02 -11.99
N GLN A 155 4.55 3.54 -11.68
CA GLN A 155 4.73 2.58 -10.59
C GLN A 155 4.54 3.22 -9.20
N LEU A 156 5.11 4.40 -8.96
CA LEU A 156 4.91 5.12 -7.68
C LEU A 156 3.47 5.60 -7.53
N HIS A 157 2.90 6.10 -8.63
CA HIS A 157 1.52 6.56 -8.65
C HIS A 157 0.53 5.41 -8.46
N GLY A 158 0.73 4.28 -9.15
CA GLY A 158 -0.06 3.06 -8.99
C GLY A 158 0.03 2.50 -7.58
N ARG A 159 1.21 2.55 -6.95
CA ARG A 159 1.40 2.15 -5.55
C ARG A 159 0.56 3.00 -4.60
N LEU A 160 0.64 4.32 -4.75
CA LEU A 160 -0.17 5.23 -3.94
C LEU A 160 -1.68 5.00 -4.15
N ARG A 161 -2.13 4.81 -5.38
CA ARG A 161 -3.55 4.55 -5.68
C ARG A 161 -4.02 3.20 -5.17
N ALA A 162 -3.20 2.16 -5.26
CA ALA A 162 -3.48 0.84 -4.68
C ALA A 162 -3.62 0.93 -3.15
N TYR A 163 -2.78 1.73 -2.48
CA TYR A 163 -2.87 1.98 -1.04
C TYR A 163 -4.09 2.79 -0.63
N LEU A 164 -4.48 3.78 -1.43
CA LEU A 164 -5.68 4.57 -1.15
C LEU A 164 -6.96 3.78 -1.42
N ALA A 165 -6.95 2.80 -2.34
CA ALA A 165 -8.12 1.97 -2.65
C ALA A 165 -9.42 2.77 -2.87
N LEU A 166 -9.32 3.86 -3.64
CA LEU A 166 -10.41 4.81 -3.92
C LEU A 166 -10.95 5.58 -2.69
N TRP A 167 -10.20 5.62 -1.57
CA TRP A 167 -10.61 6.29 -0.32
C TRP A 167 -11.08 7.74 -0.52
N HIS A 168 -10.40 8.50 -1.39
CA HIS A 168 -10.75 9.89 -1.68
C HIS A 168 -11.76 10.08 -2.84
N GLU A 169 -12.21 8.99 -3.48
CA GLU A 169 -13.21 9.05 -4.56
C GLU A 169 -14.53 8.47 -4.08
N ASN A 170 -15.45 9.28 -3.61
CA ASN A 170 -16.74 8.82 -3.07
C ASN A 170 -17.83 8.64 -4.14
N GLY A 171 -17.69 9.22 -5.33
CA GLY A 171 -18.71 9.15 -6.39
C GLY A 171 -19.92 10.06 -6.16
N ASP A 172 -19.81 11.05 -5.27
CA ASP A 172 -20.93 11.94 -4.92
C ASP A 172 -21.25 12.94 -6.03
N THR A 173 -20.25 13.35 -6.81
CA THR A 173 -20.39 14.30 -7.93
C THR A 173 -20.46 13.58 -9.28
N ASP A 174 -21.11 14.20 -10.27
CA ASP A 174 -21.14 13.68 -11.64
C ASP A 174 -19.75 13.47 -12.25
N GLU A 175 -18.81 14.37 -11.92
CA GLU A 175 -17.43 14.25 -12.35
C GLU A 175 -16.77 13.01 -11.73
N SER A 176 -16.88 12.82 -10.40
CA SER A 176 -16.33 11.63 -9.73
C SER A 176 -16.96 10.35 -10.27
N ARG A 177 -18.28 10.32 -10.50
CA ARG A 177 -18.95 9.16 -11.14
C ARG A 177 -18.39 8.86 -12.52
N ARG A 178 -18.19 9.87 -13.38
CA ARG A 178 -17.60 9.68 -14.72
C ARG A 178 -16.16 9.15 -14.61
N ARG A 179 -15.34 9.72 -13.73
CA ARG A 179 -13.95 9.25 -13.50
C ARG A 179 -13.93 7.80 -13.02
N LEU A 180 -14.75 7.45 -12.03
CA LEU A 180 -14.87 6.08 -11.52
C LEU A 180 -15.33 5.09 -12.59
N ASN A 181 -16.27 5.47 -13.46
CA ASN A 181 -16.69 4.61 -14.58
C ASN A 181 -15.56 4.36 -15.59
N VAL A 182 -14.77 5.38 -15.91
CA VAL A 182 -13.59 5.22 -16.77
C VAL A 182 -12.55 4.34 -16.10
N LEU A 183 -12.20 4.62 -14.84
CA LEU A 183 -11.24 3.82 -14.07
C LEU A 183 -11.66 2.35 -13.99
N ARG A 184 -12.94 2.08 -13.75
CA ARG A 184 -13.49 0.73 -13.68
C ARG A 184 -13.34 0.00 -15.01
N ARG A 185 -13.72 0.63 -16.12
CA ARG A 185 -13.58 0.05 -17.47
C ARG A 185 -12.12 -0.25 -17.78
N THR A 186 -11.23 0.71 -17.58
CA THR A 186 -9.79 0.55 -17.84
C THR A 186 -9.19 -0.56 -16.96
N SER A 187 -9.55 -0.61 -15.68
CA SER A 187 -9.02 -1.62 -14.76
C SER A 187 -9.50 -3.03 -15.11
N ARG A 188 -10.76 -3.18 -15.55
CA ARG A 188 -11.27 -4.46 -16.06
C ARG A 188 -10.53 -4.91 -17.31
N CYS A 189 -10.30 -4.01 -18.27
CA CYS A 189 -9.50 -4.34 -19.45
C CYS A 189 -8.11 -4.80 -19.07
N TYR A 190 -7.50 -4.16 -18.07
CA TYR A 190 -6.16 -4.50 -17.64
C TYR A 190 -6.13 -5.86 -16.96
N VAL A 191 -7.01 -6.10 -15.98
CA VAL A 191 -7.00 -7.32 -15.16
C VAL A 191 -7.45 -8.55 -15.93
N TYR A 192 -8.41 -8.43 -16.85
CA TYR A 192 -8.91 -9.58 -17.60
C TYR A 192 -8.14 -9.85 -18.91
N ASP A 193 -7.06 -9.13 -19.19
CA ASP A 193 -6.15 -9.43 -20.30
C ASP A 193 -5.21 -10.60 -19.93
N LEU A 194 -5.49 -11.78 -20.47
CA LEU A 194 -4.79 -13.02 -20.10
C LEU A 194 -3.29 -13.03 -20.45
N ARG A 195 -2.84 -12.19 -21.39
CA ARG A 195 -1.42 -12.07 -21.79
C ARG A 195 -0.51 -11.50 -20.71
N LYS A 196 -1.08 -11.12 -19.56
CA LYS A 196 -0.36 -10.60 -18.40
C LYS A 196 -0.01 -11.68 -17.38
N TYR A 197 -0.52 -12.90 -17.58
CA TYR A 197 -0.35 -14.01 -16.65
C TYR A 197 0.51 -15.07 -17.30
N GLU A 198 1.80 -14.80 -17.31
CA GLU A 198 2.83 -15.65 -17.90
C GLU A 198 3.78 -16.17 -16.81
N GLU A 199 4.57 -17.20 -17.12
CA GLU A 199 5.54 -17.80 -16.21
C GLU A 199 6.54 -16.75 -15.66
N GLU A 200 7.01 -15.81 -16.49
CA GLU A 200 7.95 -14.76 -16.08
C GLU A 200 7.36 -13.78 -15.07
N THR A 201 6.03 -13.64 -15.09
CA THR A 201 5.27 -12.83 -14.13
C THR A 201 4.77 -13.67 -12.95
N LEU A 202 5.14 -14.96 -12.88
CA LEU A 202 4.61 -15.95 -11.95
C LEU A 202 3.08 -15.96 -11.93
N TRP A 203 2.42 -15.67 -13.06
CA TRP A 203 0.97 -15.54 -13.16
C TRP A 203 0.33 -14.52 -12.20
N GLY A 204 1.13 -13.56 -11.71
CA GLY A 204 0.74 -12.57 -10.71
C GLY A 204 1.00 -11.13 -11.15
N PRO A 205 0.75 -10.15 -10.25
CA PRO A 205 0.96 -8.73 -10.52
C PRO A 205 2.44 -8.31 -10.43
N TYR A 206 3.31 -9.03 -11.13
CA TYR A 206 4.75 -8.82 -11.07
C TYR A 206 5.36 -8.44 -12.42
N VAL A 207 6.59 -7.94 -12.37
CA VAL A 207 7.42 -7.68 -13.54
C VAL A 207 8.86 -8.04 -13.23
N VAL A 208 9.59 -8.50 -14.23
CA VAL A 208 11.02 -8.78 -14.11
C VAL A 208 11.79 -7.45 -14.00
N GLY A 209 12.51 -7.26 -12.90
CA GLY A 209 13.43 -6.15 -12.68
C GLY A 209 14.89 -6.59 -12.78
N GLU A 210 15.81 -5.62 -12.68
CA GLU A 210 17.26 -5.87 -12.78
C GLU A 210 17.79 -6.84 -11.72
N LYS A 211 17.21 -6.81 -10.51
CA LYS A 211 17.62 -7.63 -9.36
C LYS A 211 16.69 -8.83 -9.13
N GLY A 212 15.85 -9.15 -10.11
CA GLY A 212 14.81 -10.18 -10.01
C GLY A 212 13.40 -9.61 -10.04
N ILE A 213 12.44 -10.43 -9.65
CA ILE A 213 11.01 -10.11 -9.74
C ILE A 213 10.65 -9.02 -8.71
N LYS A 214 9.88 -8.04 -9.16
CA LYS A 214 9.34 -6.93 -8.37
C LYS A 214 7.85 -6.73 -8.64
N VAL A 215 7.16 -5.96 -7.81
CA VAL A 215 5.74 -5.68 -7.98
C VAL A 215 5.50 -4.77 -9.18
N ASN A 216 4.48 -5.09 -9.98
CA ASN A 216 3.92 -4.17 -10.95
C ASN A 216 2.76 -3.39 -10.29
N TRP A 217 3.08 -2.20 -9.80
CA TRP A 217 2.14 -1.37 -9.05
C TRP A 217 1.02 -0.76 -9.91
N GLU A 218 1.23 -0.64 -11.23
CA GLU A 218 0.15 -0.31 -12.19
C GLU A 218 -0.87 -1.45 -12.24
N HIS A 219 -0.40 -2.70 -12.25
CA HIS A 219 -1.30 -3.87 -12.17
C HIS A 219 -2.03 -3.92 -10.82
N MET A 220 -1.31 -3.73 -9.71
CA MET A 220 -1.91 -3.72 -8.37
C MET A 220 -3.01 -2.66 -8.21
N GLU A 221 -2.83 -1.47 -8.78
CA GLU A 221 -3.87 -0.45 -8.79
C GLU A 221 -5.15 -0.96 -9.45
N HIS A 222 -5.04 -1.56 -10.64
CA HIS A 222 -6.20 -2.07 -11.37
C HIS A 222 -6.88 -3.21 -10.61
N ILE A 223 -6.11 -4.11 -10.00
CA ILE A 223 -6.63 -5.20 -9.15
C ILE A 223 -7.47 -4.63 -8.00
N VAL A 224 -6.89 -3.72 -7.21
CA VAL A 224 -7.58 -3.11 -6.06
C VAL A 224 -8.79 -2.32 -6.53
N THR A 225 -8.70 -1.59 -7.64
CA THR A 225 -9.80 -0.81 -8.20
C THR A 225 -10.99 -1.68 -8.59
N VAL A 226 -10.76 -2.80 -9.28
CA VAL A 226 -11.83 -3.73 -9.67
C VAL A 226 -12.56 -4.24 -8.42
N VAL A 227 -11.82 -4.76 -7.44
CA VAL A 227 -12.42 -5.31 -6.22
C VAL A 227 -13.11 -4.21 -5.39
N ALA A 228 -12.49 -3.05 -5.19
CA ALA A 228 -13.07 -1.93 -4.45
C ALA A 228 -14.37 -1.43 -5.08
N MET A 229 -14.41 -1.31 -6.41
CA MET A 229 -15.64 -0.92 -7.13
C MET A 229 -16.74 -1.97 -6.97
N LYS A 230 -16.41 -3.27 -6.95
CA LYS A 230 -17.40 -4.32 -6.67
C LYS A 230 -17.90 -4.32 -5.24
N LEU A 231 -17.04 -4.07 -4.26
CA LEU A 231 -17.46 -3.99 -2.86
C LEU A 231 -18.47 -2.85 -2.64
N ARG A 232 -18.34 -1.73 -3.36
CA ARG A 232 -19.31 -0.61 -3.31
C ARG A 232 -20.70 -0.97 -3.84
N GLU A 233 -20.82 -2.01 -4.65
CA GLU A 233 -22.10 -2.48 -5.19
C GLU A 233 -22.80 -3.49 -4.28
N LEU A 234 -22.09 -4.03 -3.30
CA LEU A 234 -22.66 -5.03 -2.40
C LEU A 234 -23.69 -4.37 -1.46
N PRO A 235 -24.80 -5.06 -1.14
CA PRO A 235 -25.72 -4.59 -0.13
C PRO A 235 -25.00 -4.39 1.22
N LEU A 236 -25.36 -3.33 1.95
CA LEU A 236 -24.78 -3.03 3.27
C LEU A 236 -24.84 -4.23 4.23
N LEU A 237 -25.92 -5.02 4.17
CA LEU A 237 -26.05 -6.24 4.97
C LEU A 237 -24.95 -7.27 4.69
N ALA A 238 -24.57 -7.45 3.42
CA ALA A 238 -23.48 -8.34 3.07
C ALA A 238 -22.14 -7.83 3.62
N LEU A 239 -21.91 -6.52 3.55
CA LEU A 239 -20.71 -5.88 4.12
C LEU A 239 -20.68 -5.92 5.65
N GLN A 240 -21.83 -5.90 6.33
CA GLN A 240 -21.91 -6.09 7.78
C GLN A 240 -21.53 -7.52 8.20
N ILE A 241 -21.88 -8.52 7.39
CA ILE A 241 -21.58 -9.94 7.68
C ILE A 241 -20.13 -10.28 7.35
N TYR A 242 -19.69 -9.98 6.13
CA TYR A 242 -18.36 -10.35 5.65
C TYR A 242 -17.28 -9.33 6.03
N GLY A 243 -17.67 -8.15 6.47
CA GLY A 243 -16.76 -7.02 6.63
C GLY A 243 -16.34 -6.43 5.28
N TYR A 244 -15.56 -5.37 5.36
CA TYR A 244 -14.90 -4.71 4.24
C TYR A 244 -13.52 -4.23 4.73
N PRO A 245 -12.54 -4.01 3.83
CA PRO A 245 -11.22 -3.58 4.27
C PRO A 245 -11.35 -2.18 4.89
N VAL A 246 -10.71 -1.98 6.06
CA VAL A 246 -10.74 -0.67 6.72
C VAL A 246 -10.05 0.32 5.79
N PRO A 247 -10.76 1.38 5.36
CA PRO A 247 -10.23 2.26 4.35
C PRO A 247 -9.24 3.26 4.95
N GLY A 248 -8.43 3.87 4.07
CA GLY A 248 -7.48 4.92 4.44
C GLY A 248 -6.08 4.42 4.80
N LEU A 249 -5.17 5.37 4.98
CA LEU A 249 -3.74 5.09 5.13
C LEU A 249 -3.39 4.37 6.45
N GLY A 250 -4.18 4.56 7.50
CA GLY A 250 -3.90 3.98 8.82
C GLY A 250 -3.79 2.45 8.81
N GLY A 251 -4.53 1.78 7.92
CA GLY A 251 -4.47 0.34 7.75
C GLY A 251 -3.15 -0.19 7.17
N LEU A 252 -2.30 0.67 6.60
CA LEU A 252 -1.01 0.30 5.99
C LEU A 252 0.12 0.16 7.02
N ARG A 253 -0.11 0.61 8.25
CA ARG A 253 0.90 0.64 9.33
C ARG A 253 1.32 -0.77 9.73
N ALA A 254 2.55 -0.90 10.18
CA ALA A 254 3.04 -2.15 10.74
C ALA A 254 2.19 -2.57 11.96
N TYR A 255 1.84 -3.86 12.03
CA TYR A 255 1.06 -4.46 13.14
C TYR A 255 -0.36 -3.91 13.31
N SER A 256 -0.90 -3.24 12.30
CA SER A 256 -2.28 -2.72 12.33
C SER A 256 -3.32 -3.82 12.21
N ALA A 257 -3.01 -4.96 11.60
CA ALA A 257 -3.96 -6.06 11.44
C ALA A 257 -4.43 -6.62 12.82
N PRO A 258 -5.66 -7.13 12.91
CA PRO A 258 -6.15 -7.80 14.11
C PRO A 258 -5.20 -8.91 14.60
N HIS A 259 -5.09 -9.06 15.92
CA HIS A 259 -4.29 -10.10 16.57
C HIS A 259 -2.78 -10.05 16.27
N SER A 260 -2.26 -8.93 15.75
CA SER A 260 -0.83 -8.77 15.46
C SER A 260 0.04 -8.90 16.71
N PHE A 261 -0.42 -8.45 17.88
CA PHE A 261 0.38 -8.50 19.12
C PHE A 261 0.37 -9.87 19.82
N SER A 262 -0.51 -10.78 19.42
CA SER A 262 -0.63 -12.14 19.96
C SER A 262 -0.13 -13.21 19.00
N ARG A 263 0.52 -12.81 17.88
CA ARG A 263 1.05 -13.73 16.88
C ARG A 263 2.29 -14.47 17.39
N LYS A 264 2.59 -15.64 16.79
CA LYS A 264 3.85 -16.34 17.02
C LYS A 264 5.02 -15.43 16.62
N ALA A 265 6.13 -15.45 17.37
CA ALA A 265 7.25 -14.54 17.13
C ALA A 265 7.85 -14.67 15.71
N HIS A 266 7.88 -15.89 15.15
CA HIS A 266 8.35 -16.14 13.79
C HIS A 266 7.32 -15.78 12.71
N ASP A 267 6.05 -15.54 13.05
CA ASP A 267 5.01 -15.10 12.11
C ASP A 267 5.15 -13.59 11.84
N TRP A 268 6.25 -13.21 11.19
CA TRP A 268 6.59 -11.81 10.96
C TRP A 268 5.60 -11.10 10.02
N ALA A 269 4.94 -11.84 9.12
CA ALA A 269 3.95 -11.29 8.21
C ALA A 269 2.54 -11.21 8.81
N GLY A 270 2.27 -11.93 9.91
CA GLY A 270 0.97 -11.97 10.57
C GLY A 270 -0.03 -12.88 9.87
N VAL A 271 0.44 -13.99 9.31
CA VAL A 271 -0.32 -14.96 8.53
C VAL A 271 -1.44 -15.61 9.33
N SER A 272 -1.12 -16.05 10.55
CA SER A 272 -2.00 -16.94 11.31
C SER A 272 -3.26 -16.21 11.75
N GLY A 273 -4.44 -16.79 11.48
CA GLY A 273 -5.73 -16.26 11.89
C GLY A 273 -6.80 -16.39 10.81
N VAL A 274 -7.88 -15.62 11.00
CA VAL A 274 -9.06 -15.64 10.13
C VAL A 274 -8.95 -14.52 9.10
N TRP A 275 -9.20 -14.84 7.84
CA TRP A 275 -9.19 -13.90 6.73
C TRP A 275 -10.53 -13.87 6.01
N ARG A 276 -10.90 -12.69 5.50
CA ARG A 276 -12.00 -12.48 4.56
C ARG A 276 -11.39 -12.21 3.22
N ARG A 277 -11.83 -12.92 2.18
CA ARG A 277 -11.37 -12.78 0.82
C ARG A 277 -12.57 -12.58 -0.09
N PHE A 278 -12.49 -11.56 -0.93
CA PHE A 278 -13.41 -11.42 -2.05
C PHE A 278 -12.68 -11.73 -3.34
N VAL A 279 -13.26 -12.61 -4.12
CA VAL A 279 -12.77 -13.05 -5.43
C VAL A 279 -13.71 -12.50 -6.49
N CYS A 280 -13.20 -11.70 -7.42
CA CYS A 280 -13.98 -11.23 -8.57
C CYS A 280 -13.62 -12.05 -9.80
N PHE A 281 -14.59 -12.29 -10.67
CA PHE A 281 -14.40 -13.07 -11.87
C PHE A 281 -15.35 -12.67 -12.99
N MET A 282 -14.88 -12.88 -14.21
CA MET A 282 -15.63 -12.76 -15.45
C MET A 282 -16.21 -14.14 -15.79
N ASP A 283 -17.43 -14.20 -16.33
CA ASP A 283 -17.96 -15.47 -16.88
C ASP A 283 -16.97 -16.01 -17.91
N TYR A 284 -16.75 -17.32 -17.94
CA TYR A 284 -15.73 -17.89 -18.81
C TYR A 284 -15.99 -17.59 -20.30
N ARG A 285 -17.26 -17.55 -20.73
CA ARG A 285 -17.61 -17.21 -22.12
C ARG A 285 -17.28 -15.76 -22.44
N ASP A 286 -17.56 -14.86 -21.50
CA ASP A 286 -17.23 -13.45 -21.63
C ASP A 286 -15.71 -13.25 -21.64
N LEU A 287 -14.98 -13.93 -20.75
CA LEU A 287 -13.52 -13.85 -20.66
C LEU A 287 -12.85 -14.34 -21.94
N PHE A 288 -13.34 -15.46 -22.47
CA PHE A 288 -12.88 -16.01 -23.74
C PHE A 288 -13.20 -15.06 -24.90
N ALA A 289 -14.42 -14.54 -24.98
CA ALA A 289 -14.81 -13.57 -26.00
C ALA A 289 -13.97 -12.29 -25.93
N PHE A 290 -13.71 -11.78 -24.73
CA PHE A 290 -12.87 -10.61 -24.51
C PHE A 290 -11.44 -10.86 -25.02
N ASN A 291 -10.82 -12.01 -24.70
CA ASN A 291 -9.41 -12.25 -25.03
C ASN A 291 -9.15 -12.77 -26.45
N PHE A 292 -10.11 -13.46 -27.06
CA PHE A 292 -9.88 -14.22 -28.30
C PHE A 292 -10.86 -13.91 -29.43
N SER A 293 -11.87 -13.06 -29.22
CA SER A 293 -12.81 -12.76 -30.30
C SER A 293 -12.16 -12.01 -31.47
N SER A 294 -12.53 -12.41 -32.69
CA SER A 294 -12.21 -11.68 -33.93
C SER A 294 -13.30 -10.66 -34.30
N SER A 295 -13.97 -10.08 -33.29
CA SER A 295 -15.03 -9.09 -33.51
C SER A 295 -14.49 -7.83 -34.21
N ARG A 296 -15.39 -6.98 -34.72
CA ARG A 296 -14.99 -5.77 -35.48
C ARG A 296 -14.05 -4.83 -34.71
N ASN A 297 -14.16 -4.77 -33.38
CA ASN A 297 -13.29 -3.96 -32.52
C ASN A 297 -12.03 -4.72 -32.07
N GLY A 298 -11.93 -6.01 -32.40
CA GLY A 298 -10.85 -6.90 -31.98
C GLY A 298 -10.98 -7.40 -30.55
N ALA A 299 -10.05 -8.26 -30.16
CA ALA A 299 -9.93 -8.72 -28.79
C ALA A 299 -9.44 -7.60 -27.86
N ARG A 300 -9.88 -7.66 -26.60
CA ARG A 300 -9.46 -6.81 -25.47
C ARG A 300 -9.92 -5.35 -25.60
N ASP A 301 -10.98 -5.10 -26.35
CA ASP A 301 -11.51 -3.76 -26.56
C ASP A 301 -12.29 -3.25 -25.33
N PRO A 302 -12.05 -2.01 -24.85
CA PRO A 302 -12.74 -1.46 -23.69
C PRO A 302 -14.27 -1.32 -23.82
N SER A 303 -14.81 -1.26 -25.04
CA SER A 303 -16.26 -1.24 -25.26
C SER A 303 -16.95 -2.52 -24.82
N PHE A 304 -16.21 -3.63 -24.62
CA PHE A 304 -16.74 -4.86 -24.04
C PHE A 304 -17.36 -4.60 -22.66
N PHE A 305 -16.71 -3.78 -21.83
CA PHE A 305 -17.21 -3.40 -20.50
C PHE A 305 -18.17 -2.21 -20.59
N GLY A 306 -19.21 -2.38 -21.41
CA GLY A 306 -20.38 -1.51 -21.47
C GLY A 306 -21.35 -1.75 -20.30
N GLU A 307 -22.54 -1.15 -20.39
CA GLU A 307 -23.54 -1.19 -19.31
C GLU A 307 -24.10 -2.59 -19.00
N ASN A 308 -24.07 -3.49 -19.99
CA ASN A 308 -24.63 -4.84 -19.87
C ASN A 308 -23.68 -5.84 -19.21
N TYR A 309 -22.39 -5.50 -19.07
CA TYR A 309 -21.42 -6.42 -18.47
C TYR A 309 -21.55 -6.44 -16.93
N GLN A 310 -21.63 -7.65 -16.37
CA GLN A 310 -21.70 -7.87 -14.93
C GLN A 310 -20.56 -8.76 -14.49
N GLU A 311 -19.70 -8.20 -13.65
CA GLU A 311 -18.63 -8.96 -13.01
C GLU A 311 -19.16 -9.61 -11.74
N ALA A 312 -18.85 -10.90 -11.58
CA ALA A 312 -19.25 -11.67 -10.43
C ALA A 312 -18.26 -11.49 -9.28
N ILE A 313 -18.74 -11.64 -8.05
CA ILE A 313 -17.93 -11.56 -6.83
C ILE A 313 -18.36 -12.67 -5.86
N ARG A 314 -17.38 -13.31 -5.22
CA ARG A 314 -17.61 -14.37 -4.22
C ARG A 314 -16.84 -14.08 -2.93
N PRO A 315 -17.51 -14.04 -1.77
CA PRO A 315 -16.83 -14.04 -0.49
C PRO A 315 -16.34 -15.44 -0.13
N VAL A 316 -15.17 -15.49 0.49
CA VAL A 316 -14.51 -16.69 1.01
C VAL A 316 -13.92 -16.35 2.37
N GLU A 317 -14.12 -17.22 3.35
CA GLU A 317 -13.39 -17.16 4.62
C GLU A 317 -12.19 -18.11 4.55
N LEU A 318 -11.03 -17.69 5.07
CA LEU A 318 -9.87 -18.56 5.23
C LEU A 318 -9.45 -18.60 6.70
N HIS A 319 -8.99 -19.77 7.13
CA HIS A 319 -8.37 -19.99 8.43
C HIS A 319 -6.96 -20.49 8.15
N LEU A 320 -5.96 -19.67 8.45
CA LEU A 320 -4.56 -19.94 8.12
C LEU A 320 -3.74 -20.08 9.40
N GLU A 321 -2.74 -20.95 9.35
CA GLU A 321 -1.77 -21.15 10.42
C GLU A 321 -0.37 -21.31 9.83
N VAL A 322 0.58 -20.54 10.37
CA VAL A 322 1.99 -20.67 10.02
C VAL A 322 2.53 -22.02 10.47
N VAL A 323 3.34 -22.65 9.61
CA VAL A 323 4.08 -23.87 9.92
C VAL A 323 5.27 -23.48 10.79
N ASP A 324 5.43 -24.17 11.93
CA ASP A 324 6.57 -23.93 12.82
C ASP A 324 7.88 -24.30 12.09
N PRO A 325 8.96 -23.50 12.23
CA PRO A 325 10.25 -23.84 11.64
C PRO A 325 10.74 -25.20 12.16
N GLU A 326 11.31 -26.04 11.29
CA GLU A 326 11.95 -27.28 11.74
C GLU A 326 13.14 -26.96 12.65
N ASP A 327 13.31 -27.73 13.73
CA ASP A 327 14.44 -27.61 14.66
C ASP A 327 15.76 -27.87 13.90
N GLY A 328 16.49 -26.80 13.54
CA GLY A 328 17.79 -26.92 12.88
C GLY A 328 18.02 -26.02 11.66
N ALA A 329 17.16 -25.06 11.35
CA ALA A 329 17.49 -24.05 10.33
C ALA A 329 18.79 -23.31 10.72
N ASP A 330 19.84 -23.48 9.92
CA ASP A 330 21.19 -22.97 10.18
C ASP A 330 21.17 -21.49 10.55
N ALA A 331 21.70 -21.18 11.74
CA ALA A 331 21.77 -19.84 12.31
C ALA A 331 22.57 -18.84 11.46
N GLU A 332 23.28 -19.31 10.42
CA GLU A 332 24.14 -18.48 9.56
C GLU A 332 23.39 -17.74 8.44
N THR A 333 22.09 -18.00 8.22
CA THR A 333 21.27 -17.33 7.18
C THR A 333 20.00 -16.67 7.71
N ILE A 334 19.97 -16.30 9.00
CA ILE A 334 18.84 -15.60 9.59
C ILE A 334 18.80 -14.16 9.04
N THR A 335 18.08 -13.97 7.93
CA THR A 335 17.46 -12.68 7.63
C THR A 335 16.41 -12.42 8.70
N ASP A 336 16.16 -11.15 9.05
CA ASP A 336 15.07 -10.79 10.00
C ASP A 336 13.69 -11.30 9.55
N TYR A 337 13.58 -11.74 8.30
CA TYR A 337 12.35 -12.16 7.65
C TYR A 337 12.58 -13.39 6.75
N PRO A 338 12.70 -14.60 7.31
CA PRO A 338 12.84 -15.83 6.53
C PRO A 338 11.54 -16.16 5.78
N PRO A 339 11.56 -16.97 4.71
CA PRO A 339 10.35 -17.47 4.08
C PRO A 339 9.40 -18.11 5.09
N LEU A 340 8.13 -17.71 5.08
CA LEU A 340 7.07 -18.36 5.87
C LEU A 340 6.34 -19.36 5.01
N PHE A 341 5.95 -20.47 5.61
CA PHE A 341 5.03 -21.43 5.02
C PHE A 341 3.81 -21.54 5.91
N PHE A 342 2.64 -21.75 5.33
CA PHE A 342 1.39 -21.84 6.07
C PHE A 342 0.46 -22.86 5.44
N LYS A 343 -0.43 -23.38 6.28
CA LYS A 343 -1.51 -24.28 5.89
C LYS A 343 -2.82 -23.83 6.53
N GLY A 344 -3.93 -24.37 6.04
CA GLY A 344 -5.23 -23.97 6.54
C GLY A 344 -6.36 -24.52 5.69
N PHE A 345 -7.51 -23.86 5.78
CA PHE A 345 -8.65 -24.17 4.95
C PHE A 345 -9.39 -22.90 4.54
N SER A 346 -10.17 -23.02 3.47
CA SER A 346 -11.07 -21.99 2.99
C SER A 346 -12.49 -22.52 2.92
N ARG A 347 -13.45 -21.64 3.16
CA ARG A 347 -14.89 -21.94 3.15
C ARG A 347 -15.63 -20.89 2.33
N GLY A 348 -16.31 -21.34 1.29
CA GLY A 348 -17.22 -20.54 0.48
C GLY A 348 -18.68 -20.76 0.88
N SER A 349 -19.59 -19.91 0.41
CA SER A 349 -21.03 -20.01 0.74
C SER A 349 -21.72 -21.27 0.20
N HIS A 350 -21.14 -21.93 -0.81
CA HIS A 350 -21.77 -23.04 -1.54
C HIS A 350 -20.81 -24.22 -1.80
N SER A 351 -19.61 -24.21 -1.20
CA SER A 351 -18.60 -25.25 -1.38
C SER A 351 -18.20 -25.83 -0.03
N GLY A 352 -17.78 -27.10 -0.04
CA GLY A 352 -17.13 -27.72 1.12
C GLY A 352 -15.83 -27.00 1.50
N GLU A 353 -15.26 -27.39 2.63
CA GLU A 353 -13.95 -26.88 3.05
C GLU A 353 -12.86 -27.33 2.06
N ALA A 354 -12.05 -26.38 1.61
CA ALA A 354 -10.92 -26.64 0.73
C ALA A 354 -9.62 -26.36 1.46
N ALA A 355 -8.68 -27.30 1.41
CA ALA A 355 -7.38 -27.13 2.04
C ALA A 355 -6.59 -26.01 1.34
N VAL A 356 -5.85 -25.23 2.12
CA VAL A 356 -5.01 -24.12 1.64
C VAL A 356 -3.59 -24.36 2.12
N GLU A 357 -2.63 -24.21 1.21
CA GLU A 357 -1.20 -24.27 1.50
C GLU A 357 -0.49 -23.15 0.75
N GLY A 358 0.47 -22.50 1.38
CA GLY A 358 1.12 -21.35 0.77
C GLY A 358 2.40 -20.91 1.46
N SER A 359 2.95 -19.80 0.96
CA SER A 359 4.14 -19.17 1.50
C SER A 359 4.10 -17.65 1.40
N VAL A 360 4.88 -17.00 2.28
CA VAL A 360 5.09 -15.55 2.29
C VAL A 360 6.58 -15.25 2.22
N ARG A 361 6.99 -14.37 1.31
CA ARG A 361 8.40 -14.04 1.04
C ARG A 361 8.56 -12.58 0.64
N PHE A 362 9.76 -12.03 0.82
CA PHE A 362 10.11 -10.74 0.22
C PHE A 362 10.47 -10.90 -1.26
N LEU A 363 10.07 -9.91 -2.06
CA LEU A 363 10.53 -9.71 -3.44
C LEU A 363 11.80 -8.86 -3.47
N SER A 364 12.41 -8.73 -4.65
CA SER A 364 13.68 -7.99 -4.83
C SER A 364 13.58 -6.49 -4.54
N ASP A 365 12.36 -5.94 -4.55
CA ASP A 365 12.04 -4.54 -4.25
C ASP A 365 11.59 -4.33 -2.79
N GLY A 366 11.67 -5.36 -1.93
CA GLY A 366 11.26 -5.28 -0.54
C GLY A 366 9.74 -5.35 -0.32
N CYS A 367 8.94 -5.63 -1.36
CA CYS A 367 7.52 -5.90 -1.19
C CYS A 367 7.28 -7.33 -0.67
N ILE A 368 6.18 -7.54 0.05
CA ILE A 368 5.83 -8.84 0.63
C ILE A 368 4.89 -9.58 -0.34
N ARG A 369 5.39 -10.68 -0.91
CA ARG A 369 4.64 -11.58 -1.79
C ARG A 369 4.00 -12.71 -1.00
N TRP A 370 2.76 -12.99 -1.35
CA TRP A 370 1.97 -14.12 -0.90
C TRP A 370 1.69 -15.04 -2.09
N PHE A 371 1.92 -16.32 -1.90
CA PHE A 371 1.52 -17.36 -2.83
C PHE A 371 0.76 -18.44 -2.07
N PHE A 372 -0.36 -18.91 -2.61
CA PHE A 372 -1.05 -20.07 -2.04
C PHE A 372 -1.90 -20.78 -3.08
N VAL A 373 -2.12 -22.07 -2.84
CA VAL A 373 -3.00 -22.91 -3.63
C VAL A 373 -4.20 -23.36 -2.80
N THR A 374 -5.32 -23.61 -3.48
CA THR A 374 -6.54 -24.16 -2.89
C THR A 374 -6.81 -25.54 -3.47
N LYS A 375 -6.99 -26.52 -2.60
CA LYS A 375 -7.18 -27.94 -2.92
C LYS A 375 -8.58 -28.41 -2.52
N TYR A 376 -9.31 -28.95 -3.47
CA TYR A 376 -10.61 -29.61 -3.25
C TYR A 376 -10.41 -31.11 -3.43
N ASP A 377 -10.88 -31.91 -2.47
CA ASP A 377 -10.75 -33.38 -2.48
C ASP A 377 -9.31 -33.87 -2.75
N GLY A 378 -8.32 -33.14 -2.22
CA GLY A 378 -6.89 -33.41 -2.39
C GLY A 378 -6.29 -32.94 -3.72
N LEU A 379 -7.10 -32.45 -4.66
CA LEU A 379 -6.65 -31.95 -5.96
C LEU A 379 -6.47 -30.43 -5.92
N THR A 380 -5.28 -29.97 -6.31
CA THR A 380 -4.99 -28.54 -6.49
C THR A 380 -5.78 -28.00 -7.67
N GLN A 381 -6.70 -27.07 -7.42
CA GLN A 381 -7.55 -26.49 -8.48
C GLN A 381 -7.22 -25.03 -8.77
N TRP A 382 -6.93 -24.26 -7.72
CA TRP A 382 -6.71 -22.82 -7.84
C TRP A 382 -5.37 -22.41 -7.27
N SER A 383 -4.73 -21.46 -7.92
CA SER A 383 -3.53 -20.77 -7.47
C SER A 383 -3.86 -19.30 -7.22
N ALA A 384 -3.12 -18.67 -6.31
CA ALA A 384 -3.25 -17.26 -6.00
C ALA A 384 -1.89 -16.62 -5.72
N GLU A 385 -1.65 -15.50 -6.39
CA GLU A 385 -0.49 -14.64 -6.22
C GLU A 385 -0.95 -13.27 -5.73
N GLY A 386 -0.35 -12.78 -4.65
CA GLY A 386 -0.75 -11.53 -4.04
C GLY A 386 0.39 -10.74 -3.43
N VAL A 387 0.13 -9.45 -3.27
CA VAL A 387 1.03 -8.49 -2.64
C VAL A 387 0.35 -7.96 -1.38
N GLN A 388 1.06 -7.99 -0.26
CA GLN A 388 0.59 -7.32 0.94
C GLN A 388 0.66 -5.81 0.75
N LEU A 389 -0.45 -5.14 1.01
CA LEU A 389 -0.53 -3.69 0.94
C LEU A 389 -0.01 -3.10 2.26
N GLY A 390 0.97 -2.20 2.20
CA GLY A 390 1.55 -1.58 3.39
C GLY A 390 2.67 -2.40 4.03
N ASN A 391 2.88 -2.19 5.33
CA ASN A 391 3.99 -2.78 6.09
C ASN A 391 3.64 -4.20 6.61
N VAL A 392 4.55 -4.84 7.35
CA VAL A 392 4.33 -6.15 7.97
C VAL A 392 3.08 -6.15 8.86
N CYS A 393 2.29 -7.23 8.82
CA CYS A 393 1.04 -7.33 9.58
C CYS A 393 0.07 -6.14 9.32
N SER A 394 -0.03 -5.70 8.07
CA SER A 394 -0.90 -4.58 7.67
C SER A 394 -2.38 -4.99 7.60
N MET A 395 -3.25 -4.15 8.15
CA MET A 395 -4.70 -4.31 8.10
C MET A 395 -5.27 -4.14 6.68
N ALA A 396 -4.57 -3.41 5.81
CA ALA A 396 -4.96 -3.27 4.41
C ALA A 396 -4.97 -4.61 3.66
N GLY A 397 -4.29 -5.63 4.20
CA GLY A 397 -4.38 -7.00 3.71
C GLY A 397 -3.57 -7.27 2.44
N VAL A 398 -4.01 -8.24 1.65
CA VAL A 398 -3.32 -8.79 0.49
C VAL A 398 -4.24 -8.74 -0.72
N ALA A 399 -3.81 -8.08 -1.79
CA ALA A 399 -4.52 -8.04 -3.06
C ALA A 399 -3.70 -8.72 -4.16
N GLY A 400 -4.38 -9.30 -5.14
CA GLY A 400 -3.68 -10.12 -6.13
C GLY A 400 -4.60 -10.75 -7.18
N ILE A 401 -4.09 -11.79 -7.82
CA ILE A 401 -4.74 -12.53 -8.89
C ILE A 401 -4.88 -14.00 -8.49
N TRP A 402 -6.04 -14.57 -8.78
CA TRP A 402 -6.24 -16.01 -8.75
C TRP A 402 -6.29 -16.55 -10.18
N THR A 403 -5.78 -17.76 -10.36
CA THR A 403 -5.77 -18.49 -11.64
C THR A 403 -6.06 -19.98 -11.43
N GLY A 404 -6.26 -20.73 -12.51
CA GLY A 404 -6.18 -22.19 -12.46
C GLY A 404 -4.79 -22.64 -12.01
N ALA A 405 -4.72 -23.71 -11.21
CA ALA A 405 -3.48 -24.12 -10.55
C ALA A 405 -2.40 -24.68 -11.50
N PHE A 406 -2.80 -25.10 -12.70
CA PHE A 406 -1.89 -25.67 -13.70
C PHE A 406 -1.51 -24.66 -14.79
N HIS A 407 -2.11 -23.47 -14.76
CA HIS A 407 -1.80 -22.37 -15.67
C HIS A 407 -1.90 -22.77 -17.15
N GLU A 408 -2.96 -23.50 -17.49
CA GLU A 408 -3.27 -23.84 -18.88
C GLU A 408 -3.56 -22.56 -19.69
N GLU A 409 -3.33 -22.57 -21.01
CA GLU A 409 -3.42 -21.37 -21.87
C GLU A 409 -4.78 -20.65 -21.79
N ALA A 410 -5.85 -21.38 -21.48
CA ALA A 410 -7.19 -20.85 -21.33
C ALA A 410 -7.66 -20.76 -19.86
N ASP A 411 -6.78 -20.97 -18.88
CA ASP A 411 -7.16 -20.86 -17.48
C ASP A 411 -7.70 -19.47 -17.17
N PRO A 412 -8.80 -19.38 -16.40
CA PRO A 412 -9.34 -18.09 -16.03
C PRO A 412 -8.39 -17.38 -15.07
N ALA A 413 -8.39 -16.05 -15.14
CA ALA A 413 -7.72 -15.19 -14.17
C ALA A 413 -8.68 -14.11 -13.66
N GLY A 414 -8.54 -13.72 -12.40
CA GLY A 414 -9.31 -12.61 -11.86
C GLY A 414 -8.71 -12.04 -10.58
N PRO A 415 -9.17 -10.85 -10.16
CA PRO A 415 -8.61 -10.19 -9.00
C PRO A 415 -9.23 -10.70 -7.71
N PHE A 416 -8.45 -10.67 -6.63
CA PHE A 416 -8.95 -10.84 -5.28
C PHE A 416 -8.37 -9.79 -4.35
N TRP A 417 -9.07 -9.56 -3.24
CA TRP A 417 -8.55 -8.83 -2.10
C TRP A 417 -8.95 -9.57 -0.83
N MET A 418 -8.00 -9.80 0.07
CA MET A 418 -8.23 -10.40 1.37
C MET A 418 -7.64 -9.58 2.52
N TRP A 419 -8.30 -9.59 3.68
CA TRP A 419 -7.86 -8.92 4.89
C TRP A 419 -8.19 -9.76 6.12
N LYS A 420 -7.44 -9.53 7.19
CA LYS A 420 -7.57 -10.28 8.44
C LYS A 420 -8.79 -9.79 9.23
N ALA A 421 -9.59 -10.72 9.74
CA ALA A 421 -10.79 -10.45 10.52
C ALA A 421 -10.55 -10.65 12.02
N HIS A 422 -11.34 -9.98 12.85
CA HIS A 422 -11.29 -10.16 14.30
C HIS A 422 -11.84 -11.52 14.76
N SER A 423 -12.81 -12.08 14.03
CA SER A 423 -13.51 -13.31 14.37
C SER A 423 -13.98 -14.05 13.12
N ALA A 424 -14.27 -15.34 13.29
CA ALA A 424 -14.89 -16.16 12.24
C ALA A 424 -16.33 -15.72 11.95
N LEU A 425 -16.82 -16.04 10.75
CA LEU A 425 -18.22 -15.89 10.41
C LEU A 425 -19.06 -16.76 11.34
N PRO A 426 -20.25 -16.29 11.76
CA PRO A 426 -21.14 -17.10 12.57
C PRO A 426 -21.48 -18.40 11.81
N PHE A 427 -21.36 -19.54 12.49
CA PHE A 427 -21.78 -20.83 11.95
C PHE A 427 -23.30 -20.82 11.79
N TYR A 428 -23.79 -20.63 10.57
CA TYR A 428 -25.15 -21.02 10.25
C TYR A 428 -25.16 -22.54 10.08
N HIS A 429 -25.64 -23.25 11.10
CA HIS A 429 -26.19 -24.58 10.90
C HIS A 429 -27.44 -24.39 10.03
N ASN A 430 -27.40 -24.89 8.79
CA ASN A 430 -28.62 -25.16 8.05
C ASN A 430 -29.32 -26.38 8.65
#